data_AF-A0AAE6G7Y7-F1
#
_entry.id   AF-A0AAE6G7Y7-F1
#
_cell.length_a   1.000
_cell.length_b   1.000
_cell.length_c   1.000
_cell.angle_alpha   90.00
_cell.angle_beta   90.00
_cell.angle_gamma   90.00
#
_symmetry.space_group_name_H-M   'P 1'
#
loop_
_entity.id
_entity.type
_entity.pdbx_description
1 polymer ?
#
loop_
_entity_poly.entity_id
_entity_poly.type
_entity_poly.pdbx_seq_one_letter_code
_entity_poly.pdbx_strand_id
1 'polypeptide(L)'
;MAVNAWRKGLPGLVVATGLVVAALVYALRQDTEPVTPESPAVVKQAATPMAPHSVAQTPPPPPRATPPPLDLTRPPEEVPDDNAPKVHPVDLQVIRAKLPDNLYWRMGAPTQDPAELERRESESRRWNELYGKVLSADATVEQIREYYGHRRQVSEDFITFSTEVLSRFNDVLPERDRGLYELSINMHRTRLAELPAQEQDALDRREAQERRREAWRQGLQSP
;
A
#
# COMPACT_ATOMS: atom_id res chain seq x y z
N MET A 1 -48.50 22.35 14.28
CA MET A 1 -48.15 23.49 13.41
C MET A 1 -46.83 24.04 13.92
N ALA A 2 -45.71 23.73 13.26
CA ALA A 2 -45.09 24.56 12.20
C ALA A 2 -44.15 25.61 12.87
N VAL A 3 -42.86 25.83 12.57
CA VAL A 3 -41.91 25.37 11.53
C VAL A 3 -40.48 25.71 12.01
N ASN A 4 -39.48 25.01 11.45
CA ASN A 4 -38.03 25.30 11.38
C ASN A 4 -37.57 26.77 11.40
N ALA A 5 -36.35 26.98 11.91
CA ALA A 5 -35.36 27.82 11.22
C ALA A 5 -33.91 27.37 11.54
N TRP A 6 -33.22 26.92 10.49
CA TRP A 6 -31.82 26.53 10.43
C TRP A 6 -31.00 27.66 9.78
N ARG A 7 -29.71 27.76 10.15
CA ARG A 7 -28.57 28.52 9.54
C ARG A 7 -28.39 29.96 10.06
N LYS A 8 -27.19 30.48 10.36
CA LYS A 8 -25.85 30.33 9.76
C LYS A 8 -24.72 30.68 10.76
N GLY A 9 -23.53 30.13 10.57
CA GLY A 9 -22.26 30.82 10.89
C GLY A 9 -21.14 29.92 11.43
N LEU A 10 -20.23 29.45 10.56
CA LEU A 10 -18.76 29.33 10.77
C LEU A 10 -18.09 28.60 9.57
N PRO A 11 -17.87 29.26 8.42
CA PRO A 11 -17.14 28.71 7.28
C PRO A 11 -15.62 28.94 7.33
N GLY A 12 -15.05 29.36 8.47
CA GLY A 12 -13.65 29.80 8.57
C GLY A 12 -12.62 28.74 8.96
N LEU A 13 -13.03 27.62 9.57
CA LEU A 13 -12.08 26.69 10.18
C LEU A 13 -11.55 25.62 9.21
N VAL A 14 -12.26 25.33 8.13
CA VAL A 14 -11.87 24.28 7.15
C VAL A 14 -10.73 24.74 6.22
N VAL A 15 -10.60 26.04 5.96
CA VAL A 15 -9.55 26.57 5.07
C VAL A 15 -8.18 26.62 5.79
N ALA A 16 -8.17 26.88 7.10
CA ALA A 16 -6.93 26.95 7.87
C ALA A 16 -6.26 25.57 8.02
N THR A 17 -7.04 24.50 8.20
CA THR A 17 -6.51 23.12 8.30
C THR A 17 -5.94 22.61 6.98
N GLY A 18 -6.54 22.98 5.84
CA GLY A 18 -6.03 22.61 4.51
C GLY A 18 -4.67 23.21 4.18
N LEU A 19 -4.41 24.47 4.58
CA LEU A 19 -3.13 25.14 4.35
C LEU A 19 -2.00 24.59 5.23
N VAL A 20 -2.30 24.18 6.46
CA VAL A 20 -1.30 23.57 7.36
C VAL A 20 -0.85 22.21 6.82
N VAL A 21 -1.78 21.39 6.31
CA VAL A 21 -1.44 20.07 5.73
C VAL A 21 -0.63 20.23 4.44
N ALA A 22 -0.98 21.20 3.58
CA ALA A 22 -0.21 21.46 2.36
C ALA A 22 1.22 21.99 2.67
N ALA A 23 1.37 22.86 3.67
CA ALA A 23 2.68 23.34 4.11
C ALA A 23 3.53 22.23 4.75
N LEU A 24 2.91 21.30 5.50
CA LEU A 24 3.61 20.15 6.09
C LEU A 24 4.12 19.18 5.02
N VAL A 25 3.30 18.89 4.00
CA VAL A 25 3.69 18.03 2.86
C VAL A 25 4.78 18.69 2.02
N TYR A 26 4.76 20.02 1.86
CA TYR A 26 5.80 20.75 1.15
C TYR A 26 7.13 20.79 1.93
N ALA A 27 7.07 21.02 3.24
CA ALA A 27 8.26 21.05 4.11
C ALA A 27 8.92 19.67 4.24
N LEU A 28 8.16 18.57 4.23
CA LEU A 28 8.69 17.20 4.24
C LEU A 28 9.26 16.75 2.89
N ARG A 29 9.11 17.55 1.81
CA ARG A 29 9.58 17.20 0.46
C ARG A 29 10.91 17.87 0.10
N GLN A 30 11.33 18.90 0.84
CA GLN A 30 12.63 19.55 0.63
C GLN A 30 13.64 18.98 1.61
N ASP A 31 14.34 17.92 1.20
CA ASP A 31 15.73 17.66 1.61
C ASP A 31 16.29 16.54 0.72
N THR A 32 16.78 16.94 -0.45
CA THR A 32 17.81 16.16 -1.16
C THR A 32 18.66 17.15 -1.93
N GLU A 33 19.52 17.86 -1.21
CA GLU A 33 20.75 18.41 -1.78
C GLU A 33 21.97 17.75 -1.11
N PRO A 34 23.04 17.50 -1.90
CA PRO A 34 24.13 16.62 -1.55
C PRO A 34 25.09 17.26 -0.54
N VAL A 35 25.55 16.42 0.39
CA VAL A 35 26.59 16.72 1.37
C VAL A 35 27.87 17.19 0.67
N THR A 36 28.26 18.44 0.92
CA THR A 36 29.63 18.92 0.71
C THR A 36 30.34 18.88 2.06
N PRO A 37 31.38 18.06 2.24
CA PRO A 37 32.30 18.23 3.35
C PRO A 37 33.59 18.90 2.87
N GLU A 38 33.76 20.18 3.20
CA GLU A 38 35.09 20.79 3.28
C GLU A 38 35.82 20.27 4.54
N SER A 39 37.05 19.84 4.32
CA SER A 39 38.06 19.50 5.34
C SER A 39 38.50 20.76 6.11
N PRO A 40 39.11 20.64 7.32
CA PRO A 40 40.57 20.39 7.34
C PRO A 40 41.09 19.64 8.58
N ALA A 41 42.05 18.73 8.38
CA ALA A 41 43.21 18.61 9.27
C ALA A 41 44.27 17.67 8.65
N VAL A 42 45.41 18.27 8.36
CA VAL A 42 46.63 17.64 7.86
C VAL A 42 47.31 16.84 8.96
N VAL A 43 47.63 15.57 8.71
CA VAL A 43 48.77 14.89 9.33
C VAL A 43 49.68 14.38 8.20
N LYS A 44 50.89 14.94 8.13
CA LYS A 44 51.96 14.56 7.21
C LYS A 44 52.60 13.23 7.65
N GLN A 45 52.37 12.20 6.84
CA GLN A 45 53.36 11.41 6.09
C GLN A 45 54.53 10.70 6.83
N ALA A 46 54.62 9.38 6.64
CA ALA A 46 55.84 8.70 6.18
C ALA A 46 55.47 7.42 5.41
N ALA A 47 56.14 7.19 4.28
CA ALA A 47 55.75 6.30 3.20
C ALA A 47 56.70 5.10 3.04
N THR A 48 56.19 4.02 2.45
CA THR A 48 56.92 3.16 1.49
C THR A 48 55.88 2.39 0.64
N PRO A 49 56.19 2.03 -0.62
CA PRO A 49 55.31 2.30 -1.75
C PRO A 49 54.74 1.00 -2.33
N MET A 50 53.41 0.88 -2.39
CA MET A 50 52.77 -0.08 -3.28
C MET A 50 52.57 0.56 -4.65
N ALA A 51 52.95 -0.19 -5.68
CA ALA A 51 52.87 0.17 -7.08
C ALA A 51 51.48 0.74 -7.47
N PRO A 52 51.40 1.73 -8.37
CA PRO A 52 50.13 2.24 -8.84
C PRO A 52 49.40 1.14 -9.61
N HIS A 53 48.31 0.64 -9.02
CA HIS A 53 47.30 -0.07 -9.78
C HIS A 53 46.76 0.90 -10.85
N SER A 54 47.07 0.58 -12.10
CA SER A 54 46.55 1.26 -13.27
C SER A 54 45.02 1.22 -13.21
N VAL A 55 44.38 2.38 -13.09
CA VAL A 55 42.93 2.50 -13.24
C VAL A 55 42.62 2.08 -14.68
N ALA A 56 41.91 0.96 -14.82
CA ALA A 56 41.40 0.53 -16.11
C ALA A 56 40.57 1.68 -16.70
N GLN A 57 41.04 2.24 -17.82
CA GLN A 57 40.29 3.24 -18.57
C GLN A 57 39.04 2.57 -19.12
N THR A 58 37.87 3.04 -18.69
CA THR A 58 36.60 2.66 -19.31
C THR A 58 36.67 3.02 -20.80
N PRO A 59 36.41 2.07 -21.73
CA PRO A 59 36.35 2.38 -23.14
C PRO A 59 35.31 3.48 -23.39
N PRO A 60 35.54 4.40 -24.34
CA PRO A 60 34.51 5.37 -24.70
C PRO A 60 33.25 4.63 -25.18
N PRO A 61 32.05 5.15 -24.84
CA PRO A 61 30.82 4.56 -25.33
C PRO A 61 30.82 4.53 -26.86
N PRO A 62 30.24 3.49 -27.49
CA PRO A 62 30.12 3.44 -28.93
C PRO A 62 29.38 4.69 -29.44
N PRO A 63 29.70 5.19 -30.64
CA PRO A 63 29.01 6.33 -31.21
C PRO A 63 27.51 6.04 -31.28
N ARG A 64 26.72 6.90 -30.64
CA ARG A 64 25.26 6.87 -30.75
C ARG A 64 24.93 7.02 -32.23
N ALA A 65 24.33 5.99 -32.82
CA ALA A 65 23.75 6.11 -34.14
C ALA A 65 22.73 7.25 -34.08
N THR A 66 22.97 8.31 -34.86
CA THR A 66 22.00 9.38 -35.03
C THR A 66 20.74 8.74 -35.58
N PRO A 67 19.57 8.86 -34.91
CA PRO A 67 18.34 8.38 -35.50
C PRO A 67 18.16 9.07 -36.87
N PRO A 68 17.66 8.36 -37.89
CA PRO A 68 17.38 8.97 -39.17
C PRO A 68 16.49 10.20 -38.98
N PRO A 69 16.63 11.24 -39.83
CA PRO A 69 15.79 12.42 -39.76
C PRO A 69 14.32 11.99 -39.79
N LEU A 70 13.54 12.51 -38.83
CA LEU A 70 12.11 12.22 -38.72
C LEU A 70 11.43 12.66 -40.01
N ASP A 71 11.03 11.70 -40.85
CA ASP A 71 10.28 11.98 -42.06
C ASP A 71 8.81 12.26 -41.68
N LEU A 72 8.49 13.54 -41.52
CA LEU A 72 7.15 14.03 -41.17
C LEU A 72 6.11 13.82 -42.28
N THR A 73 6.53 13.32 -43.45
CA THR A 73 5.64 13.00 -44.58
C THR A 73 5.24 11.53 -44.62
N ARG A 74 5.91 10.67 -43.84
CA ARG A 74 5.53 9.28 -43.64
C ARG A 74 4.31 9.21 -42.70
N PRO A 75 3.19 8.61 -43.11
CA PRO A 75 2.10 8.28 -42.19
C PRO A 75 2.67 7.47 -41.02
N PRO A 76 2.28 7.73 -39.77
CA PRO A 76 2.74 6.92 -38.65
C PRO A 76 2.56 5.44 -38.99
N GLU A 77 3.64 4.67 -38.94
CA GLU A 77 3.54 3.21 -39.00
C GLU A 77 2.64 2.81 -37.83
N GLU A 78 1.54 2.10 -38.10
CA GLU A 78 0.67 1.57 -37.06
C GLU A 78 1.48 0.56 -36.26
N VAL A 79 2.18 1.05 -35.24
CA VAL A 79 2.72 0.21 -34.18
C VAL A 79 1.50 -0.47 -33.58
N PRO A 80 1.43 -1.83 -33.54
CA PRO A 80 0.35 -2.51 -32.86
C PRO A 80 0.22 -1.89 -31.48
N ASP A 81 -0.95 -1.31 -31.20
CA ASP A 81 -1.20 -0.74 -29.88
C ASP A 81 -1.26 -1.91 -28.90
N ASP A 82 -0.13 -2.19 -28.27
CA ASP A 82 -0.04 -3.19 -27.21
C ASP A 82 -0.94 -2.84 -26.01
N ASN A 83 -1.45 -1.61 -25.94
CA ASN A 83 -2.41 -1.13 -24.96
C ASN A 83 -3.86 -1.16 -25.46
N ALA A 84 -4.12 -1.61 -26.70
CA ALA A 84 -5.48 -1.89 -27.14
C ALA A 84 -6.11 -2.91 -26.17
N PRO A 85 -7.38 -2.74 -25.76
CA PRO A 85 -8.01 -3.61 -24.77
C PRO A 85 -8.12 -5.04 -25.31
N LYS A 86 -7.10 -5.85 -25.02
CA LYS A 86 -7.09 -7.29 -25.27
C LYS A 86 -8.03 -7.92 -24.24
N VAL A 87 -8.93 -8.79 -24.69
CA VAL A 87 -9.80 -9.56 -23.80
C VAL A 87 -8.90 -10.34 -22.84
N HIS A 88 -9.00 -10.07 -21.54
CA HIS A 88 -8.17 -10.73 -20.53
C HIS A 88 -8.48 -12.24 -20.54
N PRO A 89 -7.48 -13.14 -20.59
CA PRO A 89 -7.70 -14.57 -20.81
C PRO A 89 -8.39 -15.29 -19.63
N VAL A 90 -8.48 -14.63 -18.47
CA VAL A 90 -9.13 -15.19 -17.27
C VAL A 90 -10.64 -15.00 -17.32
N ASP A 91 -11.37 -16.11 -17.36
CA ASP A 91 -12.81 -16.12 -17.16
C ASP A 91 -13.14 -16.15 -15.65
N LEU A 92 -13.59 -15.01 -15.13
CA LEU A 92 -13.95 -14.87 -13.72
C LEU A 92 -15.26 -15.59 -13.35
N GLN A 93 -16.17 -15.86 -14.28
CA GLN A 93 -17.42 -16.59 -13.98
C GLN A 93 -17.12 -18.04 -13.63
N VAL A 94 -16.14 -18.61 -14.33
CA VAL A 94 -15.64 -19.96 -14.09
C VAL A 94 -15.00 -20.09 -12.71
N ILE A 95 -14.24 -19.08 -12.27
CA ILE A 95 -13.67 -19.06 -10.92
C ILE A 95 -14.77 -18.83 -9.87
N ARG A 96 -15.73 -17.93 -10.14
CA ARG A 96 -16.86 -17.64 -9.25
C ARG A 96 -17.74 -18.86 -9.00
N ALA A 97 -17.96 -19.69 -10.02
CA ALA A 97 -18.72 -20.93 -9.87
C ALA A 97 -18.05 -21.92 -8.91
N LYS A 98 -16.70 -21.93 -8.84
CA LYS A 98 -15.94 -22.79 -7.94
C LYS A 98 -15.80 -22.21 -6.53
N LEU A 99 -15.70 -20.89 -6.44
CA LEU A 99 -15.48 -20.16 -5.19
C LEU A 99 -16.62 -19.16 -4.93
N PRO A 100 -17.90 -19.57 -4.84
CA PRO A 100 -19.03 -18.64 -4.81
C PRO A 100 -19.01 -17.70 -3.60
N ASP A 101 -18.50 -18.18 -2.46
CA ASP A 101 -18.53 -17.48 -1.18
C ASP A 101 -17.23 -16.71 -0.87
N ASN A 102 -16.28 -16.66 -1.80
CA ASN A 102 -14.98 -16.02 -1.57
C ASN A 102 -15.11 -14.50 -1.45
N LEU A 103 -14.44 -13.92 -0.45
CA LEU A 103 -14.47 -12.47 -0.18
C LEU A 103 -13.96 -11.62 -1.35
N TYR A 104 -13.16 -12.17 -2.27
CA TYR A 104 -12.74 -11.46 -3.49
C TYR A 104 -13.93 -10.86 -4.24
N TRP A 105 -15.05 -11.58 -4.35
CA TRP A 105 -16.23 -11.09 -5.09
C TRP A 105 -16.85 -9.86 -4.45
N ARG A 106 -16.81 -9.80 -3.13
CA ARG A 106 -17.33 -8.68 -2.34
C ARG A 106 -16.37 -7.51 -2.23
N MET A 107 -15.09 -7.68 -2.56
CA MET A 107 -14.06 -6.68 -2.27
C MET A 107 -13.29 -6.22 -3.52
N GLY A 108 -12.78 -7.17 -4.29
CA GLY A 108 -11.82 -6.92 -5.37
C GLY A 108 -12.38 -7.10 -6.78
N ALA A 109 -13.52 -7.77 -6.94
CA ALA A 109 -14.09 -7.99 -8.26
C ALA A 109 -14.47 -6.65 -8.92
N PRO A 110 -14.04 -6.39 -10.17
CA PRO A 110 -14.42 -5.20 -10.90
C PRO A 110 -15.94 -5.09 -11.04
N THR A 111 -16.51 -3.94 -10.68
CA THR A 111 -17.95 -3.67 -10.77
C THR A 111 -18.19 -2.19 -11.04
N GLN A 112 -19.26 -1.90 -11.77
CA GLN A 112 -19.79 -0.53 -11.99
C GLN A 112 -21.15 -0.34 -11.31
N ASP A 113 -21.66 -1.36 -10.60
CA ASP A 113 -22.92 -1.27 -9.88
C ASP A 113 -22.77 -0.30 -8.69
N PRO A 114 -23.51 0.83 -8.68
CA PRO A 114 -23.40 1.81 -7.60
C PRO A 114 -23.78 1.23 -6.23
N ALA A 115 -24.73 0.29 -6.17
CA ALA A 115 -25.15 -0.30 -4.89
C ALA A 115 -24.04 -1.17 -4.27
N GLU A 116 -23.35 -1.95 -5.10
CA GLU A 116 -22.21 -2.76 -4.64
C GLU A 116 -21.02 -1.90 -4.22
N LEU A 117 -20.77 -0.79 -4.91
CA LEU A 117 -19.73 0.17 -4.53
C LEU A 117 -20.03 0.85 -3.19
N GLU A 118 -21.28 1.29 -2.97
CA GLU A 118 -21.71 1.87 -1.69
C GLU A 118 -21.59 0.84 -0.54
N ARG A 119 -21.99 -0.41 -0.80
CA ARG A 119 -21.83 -1.50 0.16
C ARG A 119 -20.36 -1.70 0.55
N ARG A 120 -19.45 -1.73 -0.43
CA ARG A 120 -18.00 -1.85 -0.20
C ARG A 120 -17.43 -0.68 0.60
N GLU A 121 -17.86 0.54 0.32
CA GLU A 121 -17.45 1.71 1.07
C GLU A 121 -17.94 1.63 2.53
N SER A 122 -19.20 1.22 2.75
CA SER A 122 -19.76 1.04 4.09
C SER A 122 -19.01 0.00 4.91
N GLU A 123 -18.66 -1.13 4.29
CA GLU A 123 -17.88 -2.20 4.92
C GLU A 123 -16.45 -1.73 5.23
N SER A 124 -15.81 -1.02 4.29
CA SER A 124 -14.49 -0.42 4.50
C SER A 124 -14.48 0.58 5.65
N ARG A 125 -15.52 1.42 5.78
CA ARG A 125 -15.68 2.36 6.91
C ARG A 125 -15.78 1.62 8.24
N ARG A 126 -16.62 0.58 8.33
CA ARG A 126 -16.75 -0.24 9.55
C ARG A 126 -15.40 -0.83 9.98
N TRP A 127 -14.66 -1.43 9.04
CA TRP A 127 -13.36 -2.04 9.36
C TRP A 127 -12.30 -1.00 9.73
N ASN A 128 -12.31 0.18 9.10
CA ASN A 128 -11.42 1.28 9.46
C ASN A 128 -11.72 1.85 10.85
N GLU A 129 -13.00 2.01 11.21
CA GLU A 129 -13.39 2.44 12.55
C GLU A 129 -12.96 1.43 13.61
N LEU A 130 -13.17 0.13 13.35
CA LEU A 130 -12.71 -0.93 14.25
C LEU A 130 -11.19 -0.92 14.38
N TYR A 131 -10.48 -0.77 13.26
CA TYR A 131 -9.02 -0.65 13.27
C TYR A 131 -8.55 0.55 14.10
N GLY A 132 -9.22 1.71 13.98
CA GLY A 132 -8.93 2.88 14.80
C GLY A 132 -9.01 2.59 16.30
N LYS A 133 -10.06 1.87 16.74
CA LYS A 133 -10.21 1.43 18.15
C LYS A 133 -9.12 0.45 18.58
N VAL A 134 -8.73 -0.48 17.69
CA VAL A 134 -7.62 -1.41 17.94
C VAL A 134 -6.30 -0.66 18.09
N LEU A 135 -6.07 0.38 17.29
CA LEU A 135 -4.88 1.22 17.40
C LEU A 135 -4.87 2.08 18.66
N SER A 136 -6.00 2.66 19.06
CA SER A 136 -6.11 3.48 20.27
C SER A 136 -6.19 2.68 21.58
N ALA A 137 -6.14 1.34 21.51
CA ALA A 137 -6.33 0.45 22.66
C ALA A 137 -7.70 0.60 23.34
N ASP A 138 -8.71 1.10 22.61
CA ASP A 138 -10.09 1.24 23.08
C ASP A 138 -11.00 0.09 22.67
N ALA A 139 -10.55 -0.77 21.75
CA ALA A 139 -11.30 -1.95 21.34
C ALA A 139 -11.41 -2.99 22.47
N THR A 140 -12.56 -3.66 22.55
CA THR A 140 -12.72 -4.84 23.43
C THR A 140 -11.91 -6.03 22.89
N VAL A 141 -11.77 -7.09 23.69
CA VAL A 141 -11.09 -8.33 23.27
C VAL A 141 -11.78 -8.94 22.05
N GLU A 142 -13.11 -8.96 22.07
CA GLU A 142 -13.96 -9.50 21.00
C GLU A 142 -13.78 -8.69 19.72
N GLN A 143 -13.72 -7.36 19.83
CA GLN A 143 -13.47 -6.45 18.72
C GLN A 143 -12.07 -6.63 18.10
N ILE A 144 -11.04 -6.84 18.93
CA ILE A 144 -9.68 -7.15 18.45
C ILE A 144 -9.70 -8.48 17.67
N ARG A 145 -10.29 -9.53 18.25
CA ARG A 145 -10.41 -10.84 17.61
C ARG A 145 -11.23 -10.79 16.32
N GLU A 146 -12.32 -10.04 16.30
CA GLU A 146 -13.14 -9.83 15.10
C GLU A 146 -12.32 -9.19 13.97
N TYR A 147 -11.56 -8.14 14.29
CA TYR A 147 -10.71 -7.44 13.32
C TYR A 147 -9.64 -8.36 12.73
N TYR A 148 -8.85 -9.03 13.58
CA TYR A 148 -7.78 -9.92 13.12
C TYR A 148 -8.32 -11.19 12.45
N GLY A 149 -9.47 -11.70 12.91
CA GLY A 149 -10.19 -12.79 12.25
C GLY A 149 -10.63 -12.42 10.83
N HIS A 150 -11.20 -11.23 10.64
CA HIS A 150 -11.55 -10.74 9.30
C HIS A 150 -10.30 -10.60 8.40
N ARG A 151 -9.20 -10.03 8.91
CA ARG A 151 -7.95 -9.90 8.13
C ARG A 151 -7.36 -11.24 7.72
N ARG A 152 -7.47 -12.25 8.59
CA ARG A 152 -7.09 -13.63 8.29
C ARG A 152 -7.92 -14.17 7.14
N GLN A 153 -9.25 -14.10 7.27
CA GLN A 153 -10.17 -14.59 6.24
C GLN A 153 -9.94 -13.91 4.89
N VAL A 154 -9.75 -12.57 4.87
CA VAL A 154 -9.42 -11.84 3.64
C VAL A 154 -8.15 -12.39 3.00
N SER A 155 -7.11 -12.66 3.77
CA SER A 155 -5.86 -13.16 3.20
C SER A 155 -5.95 -14.60 2.72
N GLU A 156 -6.66 -15.46 3.44
CA GLU A 156 -6.92 -16.86 3.04
C GLU A 156 -7.74 -16.92 1.74
N ASP A 157 -8.78 -16.10 1.64
CA ASP A 157 -9.64 -16.05 0.45
C ASP A 157 -8.89 -15.52 -0.78
N PHE A 158 -8.05 -14.48 -0.62
CA PHE A 158 -7.25 -13.96 -1.73
C PHE A 158 -6.17 -14.93 -2.19
N ILE A 159 -5.57 -15.70 -1.28
CA ILE A 159 -4.65 -16.80 -1.65
C ILE A 159 -5.42 -17.86 -2.43
N THR A 160 -6.59 -18.28 -1.93
CA THR A 160 -7.42 -19.30 -2.58
C THR A 160 -7.81 -18.86 -3.98
N PHE A 161 -8.30 -17.63 -4.14
CA PHE A 161 -8.64 -17.06 -5.44
C PHE A 161 -7.45 -17.04 -6.40
N SER A 162 -6.31 -16.48 -5.98
CA SER A 162 -5.13 -16.34 -6.83
C SER A 162 -4.57 -17.71 -7.23
N THR A 163 -4.60 -18.67 -6.31
CA THR A 163 -4.16 -20.05 -6.57
C THR A 163 -5.07 -20.74 -7.59
N GLU A 164 -6.39 -20.53 -7.51
CA GLU A 164 -7.34 -21.07 -8.48
C GLU A 164 -7.19 -20.45 -9.86
N VAL A 165 -6.92 -19.14 -9.95
CA VAL A 165 -6.63 -18.49 -11.24
C VAL A 165 -5.37 -19.08 -11.86
N LEU A 166 -4.27 -19.19 -11.10
CA LEU A 166 -3.03 -19.79 -11.58
C LEU A 166 -3.23 -21.25 -11.98
N SER A 167 -3.86 -22.07 -11.15
CA SER A 167 -4.08 -23.49 -11.44
C SER A 167 -4.83 -23.73 -12.75
N ARG A 168 -5.68 -22.80 -13.19
CA ARG A 168 -6.55 -22.99 -14.35
C ARG A 168 -6.09 -22.25 -15.59
N PHE A 169 -5.45 -21.09 -15.43
CA PHE A 169 -5.12 -20.19 -16.53
C PHE A 169 -3.60 -19.98 -16.69
N ASN A 170 -2.74 -20.70 -15.95
CA ASN A 170 -1.28 -20.54 -16.00
C ASN A 170 -0.72 -20.54 -17.43
N ASP A 171 -1.21 -21.43 -18.29
CA ASP A 171 -0.64 -21.64 -19.63
C ASP A 171 -1.09 -20.59 -20.66
N VAL A 172 -2.13 -19.83 -20.33
CA VAL A 172 -2.70 -18.78 -21.19
C VAL A 172 -2.49 -17.36 -20.63
N LEU A 173 -2.03 -17.25 -19.38
CA LEU A 173 -1.74 -15.99 -18.72
C LEU A 173 -0.42 -15.40 -19.23
N PRO A 174 -0.37 -14.10 -19.58
CA PRO A 174 0.88 -13.41 -19.80
C PRO A 174 1.79 -13.51 -18.57
N GLU A 175 3.11 -13.60 -18.79
CA GLU A 175 4.13 -13.71 -17.74
C GLU A 175 3.92 -12.69 -16.61
N ARG A 176 3.67 -11.43 -17.00
CA ARG A 176 3.43 -10.33 -16.07
C ARG A 176 2.26 -10.64 -15.14
N ASP A 177 1.15 -11.09 -15.71
CA ASP A 177 -0.10 -11.27 -14.97
C ASP A 177 0.00 -12.51 -14.05
N ARG A 178 0.68 -13.57 -14.50
CA ARG A 178 1.07 -14.70 -13.64
C ARG A 178 1.89 -14.23 -12.43
N GLY A 179 2.94 -13.44 -12.68
CA GLY A 179 3.78 -12.88 -11.63
C GLY A 179 3.01 -12.03 -10.61
N LEU A 180 1.97 -11.31 -11.04
CA LEU A 180 1.10 -10.54 -10.13
C LEU A 180 0.31 -11.45 -9.17
N TYR A 181 -0.22 -12.57 -9.65
CA TYR A 181 -0.91 -13.54 -8.79
C TYR A 181 0.04 -14.23 -7.80
N GLU A 182 1.23 -14.62 -8.26
CA GLU A 182 2.26 -15.21 -7.40
C GLU A 182 2.71 -14.23 -6.30
N LEU A 183 2.94 -12.97 -6.68
CA LEU A 183 3.26 -11.90 -5.74
C LEU A 183 2.12 -11.69 -4.73
N SER A 184 0.87 -11.63 -5.20
CA SER A 184 -0.30 -11.51 -4.34
C SER A 184 -0.35 -12.63 -3.29
N ILE A 185 -0.16 -13.89 -3.71
CA ILE A 185 -0.11 -15.05 -2.82
C ILE A 185 0.99 -14.87 -1.77
N ASN A 186 2.20 -14.48 -2.19
CA ASN A 186 3.31 -14.28 -1.27
C ASN A 186 3.01 -13.18 -0.23
N MET A 187 2.50 -12.03 -0.68
CA MET A 187 2.12 -10.93 0.20
C MET A 187 1.07 -11.34 1.24
N HIS A 188 0.05 -12.11 0.84
CA HIS A 188 -0.96 -12.59 1.76
C HIS A 188 -0.44 -13.65 2.73
N ARG A 189 0.47 -14.53 2.30
CA ARG A 189 1.16 -15.49 3.20
C ARG A 189 1.99 -14.76 4.25
N THR A 190 2.76 -13.75 3.86
CA THR A 190 3.50 -12.91 4.80
C THR A 190 2.56 -12.23 5.78
N ARG A 191 1.45 -11.64 5.31
CA ARG A 191 0.44 -11.06 6.21
C ARG A 191 -0.07 -12.08 7.23
N LEU A 192 -0.45 -13.28 6.79
CA LEU A 192 -0.95 -14.34 7.67
C LEU A 192 0.07 -14.76 8.74
N ALA A 193 1.35 -14.80 8.40
CA ALA A 193 2.42 -15.11 9.35
C ALA A 193 2.54 -14.05 10.46
N GLU A 194 2.32 -12.78 10.12
CA GLU A 194 2.41 -11.65 11.05
C GLU A 194 1.16 -11.46 11.92
N LEU A 195 -0.03 -11.90 11.46
CA LEU A 195 -1.29 -11.63 12.16
C LEU A 195 -1.31 -12.06 13.65
N PRO A 196 -0.80 -13.24 14.05
CA PRO A 196 -0.83 -13.65 15.46
C PRO A 196 -0.03 -12.71 16.38
N ALA A 197 1.15 -12.26 15.93
CA ALA A 197 1.95 -11.32 16.70
C ALA A 197 1.25 -9.97 16.82
N GLN A 198 0.70 -9.46 15.72
CA GLN A 198 -0.05 -8.20 15.72
C GLN A 198 -1.30 -8.25 16.61
N GLU A 199 -2.01 -9.38 16.61
CA GLU A 199 -3.16 -9.60 17.48
C GLU A 199 -2.75 -9.59 18.95
N GLN A 200 -1.68 -10.29 19.30
CA GLN A 200 -1.15 -10.30 20.67
C GLN A 200 -0.73 -8.90 21.12
N ASP A 201 0.00 -8.16 20.28
CA ASP A 201 0.40 -6.79 20.57
C ASP A 201 -0.80 -5.87 20.82
N ALA A 202 -1.90 -6.05 20.08
CA ALA A 202 -3.13 -5.31 20.32
C ALA A 202 -3.77 -5.65 21.67
N LEU A 203 -3.79 -6.93 22.04
CA LEU A 203 -4.30 -7.39 23.33
C LEU A 203 -3.48 -6.84 24.50
N ASP A 204 -2.15 -6.86 24.38
CA ASP A 204 -1.23 -6.36 25.39
C ASP A 204 -1.35 -4.84 25.59
N ARG A 205 -1.45 -4.09 24.48
CA ARG A 205 -1.69 -2.64 24.54
C ARG A 205 -3.02 -2.31 25.22
N ARG A 206 -4.09 -3.06 24.93
CA ARG A 206 -5.39 -2.92 25.61
C ARG A 206 -5.27 -3.19 27.11
N GLU A 207 -4.63 -4.29 27.48
CA GLU A 207 -4.49 -4.66 28.89
C GLU A 207 -3.67 -3.62 29.67
N ALA A 208 -2.59 -3.10 29.08
CA ALA A 208 -1.82 -2.01 29.67
C ALA A 208 -2.65 -0.73 29.84
N GLN A 209 -3.53 -0.42 28.88
CA GLN A 209 -4.45 0.72 28.96
C GLN A 209 -5.48 0.54 30.07
N GLU A 210 -6.06 -0.66 30.23
CA GLU A 210 -6.99 -0.96 31.31
C GLU A 210 -6.33 -0.86 32.69
N ARG A 211 -5.12 -1.40 32.86
CA ARG A 211 -4.35 -1.23 34.10
C ARG A 211 -4.13 0.24 34.46
N ARG A 212 -3.79 1.08 33.47
CA ARG A 212 -3.66 2.54 33.68
C ARG A 212 -4.99 3.17 34.11
N ARG A 213 -6.11 2.79 33.49
CA ARG A 213 -7.46 3.28 33.85
C ARG A 213 -7.85 2.86 35.27
N GLU A 214 -7.50 1.64 35.68
CA GLU A 214 -7.75 1.13 37.03
C GLU A 214 -6.89 1.83 38.08
N ALA A 215 -5.59 2.00 37.82
CA ALA A 215 -4.70 2.74 38.70
C ALA A 215 -5.17 4.18 38.92
N TRP A 216 -5.58 4.85 37.82
CA TRP A 216 -6.17 6.20 37.89
C TRP A 216 -7.46 6.22 38.73
N ARG A 217 -8.36 5.24 38.54
CA ARG A 217 -9.59 5.09 39.35
C ARG A 217 -9.31 4.84 40.83
N GLN A 218 -8.19 4.19 41.15
CA GLN A 218 -7.77 3.91 42.53
C GLN A 218 -6.95 5.05 43.16
N GLY A 219 -6.72 6.15 42.44
CA GLY A 219 -5.90 7.27 42.93
C GLY A 219 -4.40 6.96 43.00
N LEU A 220 -3.97 5.82 42.45
CA LEU A 220 -2.57 5.45 42.33
C LEU A 220 -2.01 6.14 41.08
N GLN A 221 -1.47 7.35 41.24
CA GLN A 221 -0.67 7.97 40.18
C GLN A 221 0.59 7.13 39.98
N SER A 222 0.69 6.42 38.85
CA SER A 222 1.98 5.92 38.39
C SER A 222 2.79 7.11 37.86
N PRO A 223 4.05 7.29 38.30
CA PRO A 223 4.94 8.32 37.78
C PRO A 223 5.25 8.13 36.30
#